data_AF-A0A7C5HTI9-F1
#
_entry.id   AF-A0A7C5HTI9-F1
#
_cell.length_a   1.000
_cell.length_b   1.000
_cell.length_c   1.000
_cell.angle_alpha   90.00
_cell.angle_beta   90.00
_cell.angle_gamma   90.00
#
_symmetry.space_group_name_H-M   'P 1'
#
loop_
_entity.id
_entity.type
_entity.pdbx_description
1 polymer ?
#
loop_
_entity_poly.entity_id
_entity_poly.type
_entity_poly.pdbx_seq_one_letter_code
_entity_poly.pdbx_strand_id
1 'polypeptide(L)' 'MHILITGGAGFIGSHVVRHFLTRYSDYTITNLDKLTYAGNLANLRDVESNPNYRFVKGDIA' A
#
# COMPACT_ATOMS: atom_id res chain seq x y z
N MET A 1 -11.33 8.58 5.47
CA MET A 1 -10.08 8.88 6.24
C MET A 1 -8.88 8.63 5.35
N HIS A 2 -7.82 9.43 5.42
CA HIS A 2 -6.61 9.24 4.59
C HIS A 2 -5.48 8.63 5.42
N ILE A 3 -4.93 7.50 4.99
CA ILE A 3 -3.86 6.79 5.69
C ILE A 3 -2.63 6.72 4.78
N LEU A 4 -1.47 7.10 5.32
CA LEU A 4 -0.17 6.86 4.73
C LEU A 4 0.42 5.58 5.32
N ILE A 5 0.74 4.61 4.46
CA ILE A 5 1.43 3.37 4.84
C ILE A 5 2.81 3.41 4.21
N THR A 6 3.85 3.41 5.05
CA THR A 6 5.24 3.32 4.59
C THR A 6 5.67 1.85 4.54
N GLY A 7 6.40 1.44 3.49
CA GLY A 7 6.84 0.05 3.34
C GLY A 7 5.70 -0.92 2.97
N GLY A 8 4.63 -0.40 2.36
CA GLY A 8 3.42 -1.17 2.05
C GLY A 8 3.61 -2.22 0.95
N ALA A 9 4.71 -2.22 0.20
CA ALA A 9 5.02 -3.29 -0.76
C ALA A 9 5.71 -4.51 -0.10
N GLY A 10 6.08 -4.43 1.18
CA GLY A 10 6.64 -5.55 1.94
C GLY A 10 5.62 -6.60 2.39
N PHE A 11 6.08 -7.60 3.14
CA PHE A 11 5.24 -8.72 3.60
C PHE A 11 4.05 -8.27 4.46
N ILE A 12 4.31 -7.63 5.61
CA ILE A 12 3.26 -7.14 6.51
C ILE A 12 2.54 -5.95 5.89
N GLY A 13 3.29 -5.00 5.32
CA GLY A 13 2.74 -3.79 4.73
C GLY A 13 1.65 -4.06 3.69
N SER A 14 1.86 -5.06 2.83
CA SER A 14 0.88 -5.40 1.78
C SER A 14 -0.42 -5.98 2.35
N HIS A 15 -0.35 -6.76 3.43
CA HIS A 15 -1.54 -7.25 4.13
C HIS A 15 -2.30 -6.12 4.80
N VAL A 16 -1.59 -5.16 5.40
CA VAL A 16 -2.21 -3.99 6.03
C VAL A 16 -2.92 -3.12 4.98
N VAL A 17 -2.27 -2.83 3.85
CA VAL A 17 -2.88 -2.12 2.70
C VAL A 17 -4.17 -2.83 2.27
N ARG A 18 -4.10 -4.14 2.00
CA ARG A 18 -5.25 -4.94 1.57
C ARG A 18 -6.36 -4.95 2.61
N HIS A 19 -6.02 -5.13 3.89
CA HIS A 19 -7.00 -5.17 4.97
C HIS A 19 -7.78 -3.86 5.05
N PHE A 20 -7.10 -2.71 4.97
CA PHE A 20 -7.79 -1.43 5.03
C PHE A 20 -8.68 -1.17 3.80
N LEU A 21 -8.19 -1.47 2.60
CA LEU A 21 -8.95 -1.28 1.36
C LEU A 21 -10.19 -2.17 1.28
N THR A 22 -10.15 -3.36 1.88
CA THR A 22 -11.28 -4.31 1.87
C THR A 22 -12.27 -4.06 2.99
N ARG A 23 -11.81 -3.66 4.18
CA ARG A 23 -12.68 -3.50 5.36
C ARG A 23 -13.33 -2.13 5.48
N TYR A 24 -12.71 -1.09 4.92
CA TYR A 24 -13.15 0.30 5.05
C TYR A 24 -13.21 0.97 3.68
N SER A 25 -14.38 0.90 3.03
CA SER A 25 -14.63 1.44 1.69
C SER A 25 -14.41 2.96 1.58
N ASP A 26 -14.51 3.68 2.69
CA ASP A 26 -14.48 5.14 2.72
C ASP A 26 -13.07 5.67 3.07
N TYR A 27 -12.09 4.78 3.14
CA TYR A 27 -10.70 5.10 3.45
C TYR A 27 -9.88 5.16 2.18
N THR A 28 -8.99 6.15 2.10
CA THR A 28 -8.01 6.26 1.02
C THR A 28 -6.64 5.91 1.55
N ILE A 29 -5.95 5.00 0.89
CA ILE A 29 -4.65 4.47 1.28
C ILE A 29 -3.59 4.95 0.31
N THR A 30 -2.60 5.70 0.81
CA THR A 30 -1.37 5.98 0.09
C THR A 30 -0.28 5.07 0.61
N ASN A 31 0.25 4.19 -0.24
CA ASN A 31 1.42 3.36 0.05
C ASN A 31 2.68 4.06 -0.47
N LEU A 32 3.57 4.46 0.44
CA LEU A 32 4.89 5.01 0.15
C LEU A 32 5.93 3.91 0.35
N ASP A 33 6.62 3.52 -0.72
CA ASP A 33 7.65 2.47 -0.64
C ASP A 33 8.85 2.80 -1.53
N LYS A 34 10.06 2.55 -1.03
CA LYS A 34 11.30 2.74 -1.79
C LYS A 34 11.53 1.62 -2.81
N LEU A 35 10.82 0.50 -2.67
CA LEU A 35 11.04 -0.75 -3.41
C LEU A 35 12.49 -1.23 -3.25
N THR A 36 12.91 -1.39 -2.00
CA THR A 36 14.17 -2.07 -1.67
C THR A 36 14.04 -3.58 -1.90
N TYR A 37 15.05 -4.37 -1.53
CA TYR A 37 15.06 -5.82 -1.77
C TYR A 37 13.81 -6.57 -1.27
N ALA A 38 13.18 -6.08 -0.19
CA ALA A 38 12.02 -6.71 0.42
C ALA A 38 10.67 -6.19 -0.12
N GLY A 39 10.67 -5.14 -0.94
CA GLY A 39 9.47 -4.55 -1.52
C GLY A 39 9.11 -5.20 -2.86
N ASN A 40 7.88 -5.71 -2.98
CA ASN A 40 7.39 -6.33 -4.21
C ASN A 40 5.96 -5.89 -4.55
N LEU A 41 5.78 -5.18 -5.66
CA LEU A 41 4.46 -4.72 -6.13
C LEU A 41 3.53 -5.88 -6.49
N ALA A 42 4.05 -7.07 -6.80
CA ALA A 42 3.22 -8.25 -7.02
C ALA A 42 2.39 -8.62 -5.78
N ASN A 43 2.82 -8.21 -4.58
CA ASN A 43 2.07 -8.40 -3.33
C ASN A 43 0.77 -7.59 -3.28
N LEU A 44 0.56 -6.64 -4.18
CA LEU A 44 -0.58 -5.71 -4.20
C LEU A 44 -1.36 -5.72 -5.52
N ARG A 45 -1.04 -6.64 -6.45
CA ARG A 45 -1.69 -6.72 -7.77
C ARG A 45 -3.21 -6.83 -7.70
N ASP A 46 -3.73 -7.52 -6.68
CA ASP A 46 -5.17 -7.70 -6.47
C ASP A 46 -5.90 -6.42 -6.04
N VAL A 47 -5.18 -5.42 -5.54
CA VAL A 47 -5.74 -4.14 -5.07
C VAL A 47 -5.19 -2.93 -5.82
N GLU A 48 -4.32 -3.13 -6.80
CA GLU A 48 -3.62 -2.02 -7.50
C GLU A 48 -4.57 -1.10 -8.28
N SER A 49 -5.70 -1.64 -8.75
CA SER A 49 -6.74 -0.91 -9.47
C SER A 49 -7.84 -0.34 -8.57
N ASN A 50 -7.73 -0.51 -7.25
CA ASN A 50 -8.73 0.03 -6.33
C ASN A 50 -8.68 1.58 -6.37
N PRO A 51 -9.80 2.28 -6.59
CA PRO A 51 -9.83 3.74 -6.72
C PRO A 51 -9.36 4.47 -5.45
N ASN A 52 -9.42 3.80 -4.29
CA ASN A 52 -8.96 4.32 -3.02
C ASN A 52 -7.50 3.98 -2.71
N TYR A 53 -6.79 3.28 -3.60
CA TYR A 53 -5.39 2.94 -3.45
C TYR A 53 -4.50 3.82 -4.32
N ARG A 54 -3.44 4.37 -3.72
CA ARG A 54 -2.40 5.10 -4.44
C ARG A 54 -1.04 4.59 -4.04
N PHE A 55 -0.22 4.23 -5.02
CA PHE A 55 1.19 3.92 -4.81
C PHE A 55 2.06 5.15 -5.08
N VAL A 56 3.04 5.39 -4.22
CA VAL A 56 4.08 6.41 -4.38
C VAL A 56 5.43 5.73 -4.15
N LYS A 57 6.29 5.77 -5.17
CA LYS A 57 7.67 5.34 -4.99
C LYS A 57 8.46 6.46 -4.32
N GLY A 58 9.07 6.20 -3.18
CA GLY A 58 9.84 7.21 -2.45
C GLY A 58 10.56 6.67 -1.23
N ASP A 59 11.51 7.44 -0.74
CA ASP A 59 12.24 7.17 0.49
C ASP A 59 11.65 7.99 1.65
N ILE A 60 11.72 7.44 2.86
CA ILE A 60 11.30 8.12 4.10
C ILE A 60 12.49 8.69 4.89
N ALA A 61 13.71 8.31 4.52
CA ALA A 61 14.96 8.76 5.14
C ALA A 61 15.34 10.19 4.72
#